data_AF-A0A704S201-F1
#
_entry.id   AF-A0A704S201-F1
#
_cell.length_a   1.000
_cell.length_b   1.000
_cell.length_c   1.000
_cell.angle_alpha   90.00
_cell.angle_beta   90.00
_cell.angle_gamma   90.00
#
_symmetry.space_group_name_H-M   'P 1'
#
loop_
_entity.id
_entity.type
_entity.pdbx_description
1 polymer ?
#
loop_
_entity_poly.entity_id
_entity_poly.type
_entity_poly.pdbx_seq_one_letter_code
_entity_poly.pdbx_strand_id
1 'polypeptide(L)'
;IQPGEWKMENIEMRTINPDTKEVLMDEKNSGIATLMCYTPKMSEDSKKMVKGFSTSAGGCTTTFVESTDTKLINETVCNNPDVKSHSIVETTKISDTEFAMTMKSDVDAGGNKTTSINKIKQTFVGKTCSEASKGVKQ
;
A
#
# COMPACT_ATOMS: atom_id res chain seq x y z
N ILE A 1 -12.74 -4.41 3.59
CA ILE A 1 -13.10 -3.45 2.51
C ILE A 1 -14.34 -3.97 1.76
N GLN A 2 -15.24 -3.11 1.27
CA GLN A 2 -16.41 -3.55 0.48
C GLN A 2 -16.11 -3.61 -1.03
N PRO A 3 -16.79 -4.48 -1.80
CA PRO A 3 -16.63 -4.55 -3.25
C PRO A 3 -17.08 -3.27 -3.96
N GLY A 4 -16.45 -2.98 -5.09
CA GLY A 4 -16.74 -1.81 -5.92
C GLY A 4 -15.48 -1.00 -6.22
N GLU A 5 -15.69 0.20 -6.76
CA GLU A 5 -14.64 1.10 -7.15
C GLU A 5 -14.18 1.97 -5.97
N TRP A 6 -12.87 2.04 -5.81
CA TRP A 6 -12.19 2.87 -4.83
C TRP A 6 -11.19 3.78 -5.53
N LYS A 7 -11.13 5.03 -5.09
CA LYS A 7 -10.15 6.01 -5.54
C LYS A 7 -9.03 6.09 -4.53
N MET A 8 -7.79 5.90 -4.97
CA MET A 8 -6.58 6.10 -4.17
C MET A 8 -5.92 7.40 -4.58
N GLU A 9 -5.72 8.30 -3.64
CA GLU A 9 -5.12 9.62 -3.85
C GLU A 9 -3.83 9.72 -3.06
N ASN A 10 -2.71 9.98 -3.76
CA ASN A 10 -1.45 10.29 -3.08
C ASN A 10 -1.55 11.69 -2.45
N ILE A 11 -1.50 11.73 -1.12
CA ILE A 11 -1.52 12.95 -0.32
C ILE A 11 -0.11 13.50 -0.13
N GLU A 12 0.85 12.60 0.09
CA GLU A 12 2.25 12.95 0.32
C GLU A 12 3.12 11.79 -0.13
N MET A 13 4.16 12.07 -0.90
CA MET A 13 5.16 11.10 -1.29
C MET A 13 6.54 11.74 -1.14
N ARG A 14 7.35 11.17 -0.27
CA ARG A 14 8.71 11.64 -0.01
C ARG A 14 9.69 10.50 -0.08
N THR A 15 10.74 10.66 -0.86
CA THR A 15 11.85 9.70 -0.98
C THR A 15 13.18 10.39 -0.70
N ILE A 16 14.00 9.75 0.12
CA ILE A 16 15.33 10.25 0.48
C ILE A 16 16.39 9.17 0.25
N ASN A 17 17.64 9.61 0.05
CA ASN A 17 18.79 8.76 0.31
C ASN A 17 19.04 8.79 1.84
N PRO A 18 18.94 7.66 2.54
CA PRO A 18 19.05 7.63 3.99
C PRO A 18 20.47 7.93 4.49
N ASP A 19 21.50 7.70 3.67
CA ASP A 19 22.90 7.90 4.02
C ASP A 19 23.30 9.38 3.88
N THR A 20 22.94 10.03 2.77
CA THR A 20 23.30 11.44 2.50
C THR A 20 22.26 12.44 3.01
N LYS A 21 21.05 11.98 3.37
CA LYS A 21 19.87 12.80 3.67
C LYS A 21 19.37 13.64 2.49
N GLU A 22 19.88 13.37 1.28
CA GLU A 22 19.41 14.01 0.06
C GLU A 22 17.95 13.66 -0.20
N VAL A 23 17.15 14.68 -0.54
CA VAL A 23 15.76 14.51 -0.95
C VAL A 23 15.74 14.20 -2.43
N LEU A 24 15.33 12.98 -2.78
CA LEU A 24 15.24 12.52 -4.16
C LEU A 24 13.87 12.85 -4.76
N MET A 25 12.82 12.92 -3.92
CA MET A 25 11.47 13.29 -4.30
C MET A 25 10.71 13.81 -3.07
N ASP A 26 9.92 14.86 -3.22
CA ASP A 26 9.01 15.39 -2.19
C ASP A 26 7.80 16.00 -2.89
N GLU A 27 6.79 15.16 -3.17
CA GLU A 27 5.54 15.55 -3.79
C GLU A 27 4.43 15.59 -2.74
N LYS A 28 3.69 16.70 -2.70
CA LYS A 28 2.48 16.84 -1.88
C LYS A 28 1.29 17.03 -2.78
N ASN A 29 0.24 16.27 -2.51
CA ASN A 29 -1.01 16.29 -3.26
C ASN A 29 -0.75 16.28 -4.77
N SER A 30 -0.04 15.27 -5.28
CA SER A 30 0.35 15.21 -6.70
C SER A 30 -0.85 15.23 -7.66
N GLY A 31 -2.09 15.12 -7.13
CA GLY A 31 -3.33 15.10 -7.90
C GLY A 31 -3.51 13.79 -8.66
N ILE A 32 -2.53 12.89 -8.58
CA ILE A 32 -2.56 11.57 -9.18
C ILE A 32 -3.47 10.69 -8.33
N ALA A 33 -4.63 10.38 -8.90
CA ALA A 33 -5.58 9.44 -8.35
C ALA A 33 -5.63 8.18 -9.22
N THR A 34 -5.55 7.02 -8.58
CA THR A 34 -5.75 5.72 -9.24
C THR A 34 -7.08 5.15 -8.82
N LEU A 35 -7.89 4.71 -9.79
CA LEU A 35 -9.11 3.97 -9.52
C LEU A 35 -8.79 2.48 -9.46
N MET A 36 -9.25 1.79 -8.43
CA MET A 36 -9.13 0.35 -8.27
C MET A 36 -10.49 -0.30 -8.09
N CYS A 37 -10.70 -1.40 -8.79
CA CYS A 37 -11.88 -2.22 -8.65
C CYS A 37 -11.62 -3.35 -7.66
N TYR A 38 -12.27 -3.31 -6.49
CA TYR A 38 -12.27 -4.42 -5.55
C TYR A 38 -13.37 -5.40 -5.91
N THR A 39 -12.98 -6.60 -6.35
CA THR A 39 -13.94 -7.68 -6.63
C THR A 39 -14.53 -8.25 -5.34
N PRO A 40 -15.69 -8.95 -5.40
CA PRO A 40 -16.22 -9.67 -4.26
C PRO A 40 -15.22 -10.64 -3.62
N LYS A 41 -14.48 -11.39 -4.45
CA LYS A 41 -13.42 -12.30 -4.00
C LYS A 41 -12.33 -11.57 -3.21
N MET A 42 -11.86 -10.42 -3.69
CA MET A 42 -10.84 -9.63 -2.97
C MET A 42 -11.37 -9.09 -1.64
N SER A 43 -12.64 -8.67 -1.61
CA SER A 43 -13.30 -8.25 -0.37
C SER A 43 -13.37 -9.40 0.64
N GLU A 44 -13.69 -10.61 0.19
CA GLU A 44 -13.68 -11.82 1.03
C GLU A 44 -12.28 -12.19 1.51
N ASP A 45 -11.29 -12.20 0.61
CA ASP A 45 -9.91 -12.53 0.94
C ASP A 45 -9.31 -11.50 1.92
N SER A 46 -9.72 -10.22 1.86
CA SER A 46 -9.31 -9.21 2.85
C SER A 46 -9.74 -9.56 4.27
N LYS A 47 -10.81 -10.33 4.46
CA LYS A 47 -11.27 -10.77 5.80
C LYS A 47 -10.36 -11.84 6.40
N LYS A 48 -9.55 -12.52 5.58
CA LYS A 48 -8.59 -13.54 6.04
C LYS A 48 -7.28 -12.92 6.55
N MET A 49 -7.08 -11.62 6.34
CA MET A 49 -5.88 -10.87 6.74
C MET A 49 -5.88 -10.59 8.25
N VAL A 50 -5.82 -11.66 9.06
CA VAL A 50 -5.80 -11.57 10.52
C VAL A 50 -4.38 -11.41 11.04
N LYS A 51 -4.24 -10.93 12.28
CA LYS A 51 -2.94 -10.82 12.95
C LYS A 51 -2.21 -12.17 12.96
N GLY A 52 -0.94 -12.16 12.58
CA GLY A 52 -0.08 -13.34 12.49
C GLY A 52 -0.20 -14.12 11.17
N PHE A 53 -1.17 -13.79 10.30
CA PHE A 53 -1.21 -14.35 8.96
C PHE A 53 0.00 -13.87 8.17
N SER A 54 0.65 -14.77 7.45
CA SER A 54 1.74 -14.45 6.55
C SER A 54 1.61 -15.20 5.23
N THR A 55 2.14 -14.59 4.17
CA THR A 55 2.21 -15.18 2.83
C THR A 55 3.54 -14.84 2.20
N SER A 56 4.09 -15.77 1.42
CA SER A 56 5.36 -15.57 0.74
C SER A 56 5.23 -15.88 -0.75
N ALA A 57 5.74 -14.98 -1.59
CA ALA A 57 5.77 -15.14 -3.04
C ALA A 57 6.95 -14.34 -3.61
N GLY A 58 7.67 -14.90 -4.59
CA GLY A 58 8.72 -14.18 -5.32
C GLY A 58 9.85 -13.60 -4.45
N GLY A 59 10.24 -14.32 -3.38
CA GLY A 59 11.27 -13.86 -2.43
C GLY A 59 10.82 -12.78 -1.44
N CYS A 60 9.54 -12.39 -1.48
CA CYS A 60 8.90 -11.50 -0.52
C CYS A 60 8.06 -12.29 0.47
N THR A 61 8.07 -11.86 1.73
CA THR A 61 7.15 -12.34 2.77
C THR A 61 6.38 -11.16 3.33
N THR A 62 5.05 -11.22 3.28
CA THR A 62 4.15 -10.26 3.91
C THR A 62 3.55 -10.88 5.17
N THR A 63 3.62 -10.16 6.28
CA THR A 63 3.06 -10.56 7.58
C THR A 63 2.11 -9.48 8.08
N PHE A 64 0.92 -9.87 8.53
CA PHE A 64 -0.04 -8.96 9.14
C PHE A 64 0.23 -8.88 10.64
N VAL A 65 0.86 -7.79 11.09
CA VAL A 65 1.30 -7.60 12.49
C VAL A 65 0.19 -7.05 13.38
N GLU A 66 -0.78 -6.36 12.80
CA GLU A 66 -1.98 -5.87 13.48
C GLU A 66 -3.18 -5.96 12.54
N SER A 67 -4.33 -6.41 13.06
CA SER A 67 -5.59 -6.43 12.33
C SER A 67 -6.74 -6.28 13.33
N THR A 68 -7.36 -5.12 13.31
CA THR A 68 -8.54 -4.74 14.09
C THR A 68 -9.59 -4.10 13.17
N ASP A 69 -10.77 -3.78 13.69
CA ASP A 69 -11.84 -3.15 12.91
C ASP A 69 -11.46 -1.77 12.35
N THR A 70 -10.53 -1.08 13.01
CA THR A 70 -10.12 0.29 12.65
C THR A 70 -8.70 0.38 12.12
N LYS A 71 -7.89 -0.68 12.27
CA LYS A 71 -6.46 -0.63 11.94
C LYS A 71 -5.94 -1.95 11.41
N LEU A 72 -5.21 -1.88 10.30
CA LEU A 72 -4.49 -2.99 9.70
C LEU A 72 -3.04 -2.56 9.48
N ILE A 73 -2.08 -3.33 9.98
CA ILE A 73 -0.67 -3.12 9.71
C ILE A 73 -0.11 -4.42 9.12
N ASN A 74 0.54 -4.29 7.97
CA ASN A 74 1.31 -5.37 7.39
C ASN A 74 2.74 -4.93 7.09
N GLU A 75 3.65 -5.86 7.28
CA GLU A 75 5.07 -5.74 7.02
C GLU A 75 5.41 -6.66 5.85
N THR A 76 6.10 -6.16 4.85
CA THR A 76 6.59 -6.95 3.71
C THR A 76 8.11 -6.83 3.64
N VAL A 77 8.79 -7.97 3.72
CA VAL A 77 10.24 -8.08 3.56
C VAL A 77 10.54 -8.88 2.31
N CYS A 78 11.24 -8.27 1.35
CA CYS A 78 11.75 -8.93 0.16
C CYS A 78 13.26 -9.08 0.24
N ASN A 79 13.74 -10.30 0.08
CA ASN A 79 15.17 -10.61 0.06
C ASN A 79 15.50 -11.29 -1.26
N ASN A 80 15.56 -10.49 -2.33
CA ASN A 80 16.05 -10.95 -3.62
C ASN A 80 17.55 -10.65 -3.76
N PRO A 81 18.29 -11.39 -4.61
CA PRO A 81 19.73 -11.22 -4.77
C PRO A 81 20.14 -9.79 -5.14
N ASP A 82 19.35 -9.14 -5.99
CA ASP A 82 19.67 -7.82 -6.54
C ASP A 82 19.02 -6.66 -5.76
N VAL A 83 17.92 -6.95 -5.07
CA VAL A 83 17.11 -5.95 -4.36
C VAL A 83 16.64 -6.51 -3.03
N LYS A 84 16.98 -5.82 -1.96
CA LYS A 84 16.37 -6.01 -0.64
C LYS A 84 15.39 -4.89 -0.39
N SER A 85 14.21 -5.21 0.10
CA SER A 85 13.27 -4.19 0.53
C SER A 85 12.56 -4.60 1.81
N HIS A 86 12.23 -3.59 2.59
CA HIS A 86 11.40 -3.72 3.77
C HIS A 86 10.36 -2.62 3.73
N SER A 87 9.09 -2.98 3.80
CA SER A 87 7.99 -2.02 3.76
C SER A 87 6.97 -2.31 4.85
N ILE A 88 6.46 -1.25 5.45
CA ILE A 88 5.38 -1.30 6.43
C ILE A 88 4.23 -0.48 5.88
N VAL A 89 3.07 -1.10 5.75
CA VAL A 89 1.83 -0.44 5.35
C VAL A 89 0.90 -0.43 6.55
N GLU A 90 0.53 0.77 6.98
CA GLU A 90 -0.46 1.01 8.01
C GLU A 90 -1.72 1.58 7.35
N THR A 91 -2.83 0.87 7.49
CA THR A 91 -4.15 1.29 7.02
C THR A 91 -5.06 1.56 8.21
N THR A 92 -5.62 2.75 8.28
CA THR A 92 -6.56 3.18 9.31
C THR A 92 -7.91 3.45 8.69
N LYS A 93 -8.96 2.86 9.26
CA LYS A 93 -10.36 3.12 8.88
C LYS A 93 -10.76 4.48 9.43
N ILE A 94 -11.16 5.38 8.53
CA ILE A 94 -11.72 6.68 8.88
C ILE A 94 -13.25 6.59 8.91
N SER A 95 -13.83 5.89 7.94
CA SER A 95 -15.25 5.57 7.87
C SER A 95 -15.47 4.27 7.08
N ASP A 96 -16.71 3.86 6.83
CA ASP A 96 -17.00 2.72 5.97
C ASP A 96 -16.61 2.95 4.49
N THR A 97 -16.44 4.22 4.10
CA THR A 97 -16.14 4.64 2.73
C THR A 97 -14.79 5.35 2.60
N GLU A 98 -14.00 5.42 3.67
CA GLU A 98 -12.72 6.12 3.67
C GLU A 98 -11.67 5.42 4.55
N PHE A 99 -10.48 5.22 3.98
CA PHE A 99 -9.29 4.72 4.67
C PHE A 99 -8.12 5.68 4.45
N ALA A 100 -7.28 5.81 5.48
CA ALA A 100 -5.99 6.48 5.38
C ALA A 100 -4.89 5.43 5.43
N MET A 101 -3.99 5.45 4.45
CA MET A 101 -2.88 4.52 4.36
C MET A 101 -1.56 5.28 4.48
N THR A 102 -0.63 4.77 5.27
CA THR A 102 0.75 5.22 5.32
C THR A 102 1.66 4.03 4.99
N MET A 103 2.38 4.14 3.88
CA MET A 103 3.40 3.19 3.48
C MET A 103 4.77 3.79 3.77
N LYS A 104 5.60 3.05 4.48
CA LYS A 104 7.03 3.30 4.58
C LYS A 104 7.75 2.18 3.87
N SER A 105 8.76 2.50 3.07
CA SER A 105 9.53 1.51 2.34
C SER A 105 10.99 1.88 2.35
N ASP A 106 11.83 0.94 2.73
CA ASP A 106 13.27 0.99 2.58
C ASP A 106 13.67 0.01 1.48
N VAL A 107 14.48 0.46 0.53
CA VAL A 107 14.98 -0.35 -0.58
C VAL A 107 16.48 -0.21 -0.64
N ASP A 108 17.18 -1.33 -0.82
CA ASP A 108 18.60 -1.41 -1.15
C ASP A 108 18.74 -2.17 -2.46
N ALA A 109 19.15 -1.46 -3.50
CA ALA A 109 19.42 -2.02 -4.82
C ALA A 109 20.89 -1.81 -5.15
N GLY A 110 21.71 -2.85 -4.97
CA GLY A 110 23.14 -2.80 -5.24
C GLY A 110 23.90 -1.73 -4.45
N GLY A 111 23.50 -1.46 -3.20
CA GLY A 111 24.11 -0.44 -2.34
C GLY A 111 23.49 0.95 -2.47
N ASN A 112 22.61 1.18 -3.44
CA ASN A 112 21.82 2.40 -3.51
C ASN A 112 20.59 2.28 -2.63
N LYS A 113 20.66 2.92 -1.47
CA LYS A 113 19.58 2.91 -0.49
C LYS A 113 18.61 4.05 -0.73
N THR A 114 17.32 3.75 -0.61
CA THR A 114 16.26 4.75 -0.59
C THR A 114 15.27 4.44 0.52
N THR A 115 14.79 5.50 1.18
CA THR A 115 13.68 5.43 2.12
C THR A 115 12.55 6.30 1.59
N SER A 116 11.37 5.71 1.42
CA SER A 116 10.17 6.37 0.92
C SER A 116 9.07 6.34 1.97
N ILE A 117 8.35 7.45 2.10
CA ILE A 117 7.08 7.54 2.83
C ILE A 117 6.02 7.98 1.84
N ASN A 118 4.94 7.22 1.76
CA ASN A 118 3.77 7.56 0.95
C ASN A 118 2.52 7.54 1.84
N LYS A 119 1.75 8.63 1.82
CA LYS A 119 0.44 8.73 2.44
C LYS A 119 -0.63 8.75 1.37
N ILE A 120 -1.58 7.84 1.48
CA ILE A 120 -2.64 7.65 0.49
C ILE A 120 -3.98 7.77 1.20
N LYS A 121 -4.90 8.55 0.61
CA LYS A 121 -6.31 8.54 0.96
C LYS A 121 -7.05 7.59 0.02
N GLN A 122 -7.78 6.63 0.57
CA GLN A 122 -8.57 5.70 -0.21
C GLN A 122 -10.06 5.93 0.06
N THR A 123 -10.82 6.28 -0.97
CA THR A 123 -12.25 6.66 -0.87
C THR A 123 -13.13 5.79 -1.76
N PHE A 124 -14.26 5.30 -1.25
CA PHE A 124 -15.22 4.54 -2.04
C PHE A 124 -15.95 5.44 -3.03
N VAL A 125 -15.97 5.05 -4.29
CA VAL A 125 -16.60 5.80 -5.38
C VAL A 125 -18.00 5.25 -5.67
N GLY A 126 -18.13 3.93 -5.76
CA GLY A 126 -19.41 3.32 -6.11
C GLY A 126 -19.32 1.80 -6.29
N LYS A 127 -20.48 1.16 -6.38
CA LYS A 127 -20.57 -0.30 -6.52
C LYS A 127 -20.14 -0.81 -7.90
N THR A 128 -20.25 0.04 -8.92
CA THR A 128 -19.92 -0.30 -10.31
C THR A 128 -18.52 0.19 -10.64
N CYS A 129 -17.68 -0.70 -11.17
CA CYS A 129 -16.34 -0.34 -11.61
C CYS A 129 -16.37 0.27 -13.01
N SER A 130 -15.71 1.42 -13.16
CA SER A 130 -15.44 2.04 -14.46
C SER A 130 -14.44 1.22 -15.28
N GLU A 131 -14.36 1.47 -16.59
CA GLU A 131 -13.33 0.84 -17.43
C GLU A 131 -11.91 1.17 -16.96
N ALA A 132 -11.71 2.39 -16.43
CA ALA A 132 -10.41 2.83 -15.91
C ALA A 132 -9.93 2.00 -14.71
N SER A 133 -10.83 1.45 -13.88
CA SER A 133 -10.48 0.64 -12.72
C SER A 133 -10.38 -0.86 -13.01
N LYS A 134 -10.86 -1.32 -14.17
CA LYS A 134 -10.73 -2.70 -14.66
C LYS A 134 -9.37 -2.98 -15.32
N GLY A 135 -8.68 -1.92 -15.75
CA GLY A 135 -7.43 -1.99 -16.51
C GLY A 135 -6.15 -2.21 -15.69
N VAL A 136 -6.21 -2.17 -14.36
CA VAL A 136 -5.09 -2.59 -13.51
C VAL A 136 -5.03 -4.12 -13.58
N LYS A 137 -4.37 -4.65 -14.62
CA LYS A 137 -4.06 -6.08 -14.73
C LYS A 137 -3.38 -6.50 -13.42
N GLN A 138 -4.04 -7.38 -12.68
CA GLN A 138 -3.46 -8.11 -11.56
C GLN A 138 -2.40 -9.08 -12.07
#